data_AF-A0A0H5Q2R6-F1
#
_entry.id   AF-A0A0H5Q2R6-F1
#
_cell.length_a   1.000
_cell.length_b   1.000
_cell.length_c   1.000
_cell.angle_alpha   90.00
_cell.angle_beta   90.00
_cell.angle_gamma   90.00
#
_symmetry.space_group_name_H-M   'P 1'
#
loop_
_entity.id
_entity.type
_entity.pdbx_description
1 polymer ?
#
loop_
_entity_poly.entity_id
_entity_poly.type
_entity_poly.pdbx_seq_one_letter_code
_entity_poly.pdbx_strand_id
1 'polypeptide(L)'
;MPKPAHVHIVISGTSPAGEVWATGFDTAGEAGNQATLDAAVNAVADGILATGAAHTMFTLVMNAGQSITQVTGYSYAADSSAANLLSSATCILGGSGDAHNPLQTCVVATLRTAVPSRRARGRMYLPCTGMTLGADAFLSSAQTDIIVAGVQQLLGLQGDDVIPVVLSSVGNSSNPITSITADNRTDVQRRRANKQLATHTSTAPYPPA
;
A
#
# COMPACT_ATOMS: atom_id res chain seq x y z
N MET A 1 24.75 9.72 0.24
CA MET A 1 24.47 9.97 1.67
C MET A 1 24.08 8.64 2.30
N PRO A 2 24.41 8.43 3.58
CA PRO A 2 24.06 7.19 4.29
C PRO A 2 22.54 6.95 4.23
N LYS A 3 22.09 5.70 4.23
CA LYS A 3 20.66 5.33 4.27
C LYS A 3 20.46 4.42 5.49
N PRO A 4 19.49 4.67 6.39
CA PRO A 4 19.29 3.82 7.55
C PRO A 4 18.95 2.38 7.14
N ALA A 5 19.41 1.40 7.91
CA ALA A 5 18.97 0.02 7.77
C ALA A 5 17.44 -0.07 7.99
N HIS A 6 16.76 -0.84 7.14
CA HIS A 6 15.30 -1.00 7.17
C HIS A 6 14.89 -2.28 6.46
N VAL A 7 13.68 -2.75 6.76
CA VAL A 7 12.94 -3.72 5.94
C VAL A 7 11.81 -3.00 5.23
N HIS A 8 11.69 -3.19 3.92
CA HIS A 8 10.59 -2.69 3.12
C HIS A 8 9.61 -3.83 2.80
N ILE A 9 8.37 -3.70 3.26
CA ILE A 9 7.28 -4.66 2.99
C ILE A 9 6.41 -4.11 1.86
N VAL A 10 6.18 -4.93 0.85
CA VAL A 10 5.34 -4.63 -0.32
C VAL A 10 4.22 -5.65 -0.41
N ILE A 11 2.99 -5.16 -0.45
CA ILE A 11 1.78 -5.94 -0.71
C ILE A 11 1.40 -5.64 -2.15
N SER A 12 1.21 -6.69 -2.94
CA SER A 12 0.92 -6.59 -4.37
C SER A 12 -0.30 -7.42 -4.73
N GLY A 13 -1.01 -6.94 -5.74
CA GLY A 13 -2.24 -7.56 -6.19
C GLY A 13 -2.53 -7.33 -7.66
N THR A 14 -3.53 -8.05 -8.15
CA THR A 14 -3.96 -8.01 -9.54
C THR A 14 -5.29 -7.29 -9.67
N SER A 15 -5.53 -6.82 -10.88
CA SER A 15 -6.75 -6.16 -11.32
C SER A 15 -7.18 -6.70 -12.67
N PRO A 16 -8.45 -6.49 -13.06
CA PRO A 16 -8.94 -6.89 -14.37
C PRO A 16 -8.03 -6.36 -15.50
N ALA A 17 -7.98 -7.10 -16.61
CA ALA A 17 -7.12 -6.80 -17.76
C ALA A 17 -5.61 -6.73 -17.45
N GLY A 18 -5.15 -7.46 -16.43
CA GLY A 18 -3.71 -7.65 -16.14
C GLY A 18 -3.03 -6.44 -15.49
N GLU A 19 -3.80 -5.48 -14.99
CA GLU A 19 -3.25 -4.39 -14.18
C GLU A 19 -2.79 -4.92 -12.82
N VAL A 20 -1.71 -4.33 -12.31
CA VAL A 20 -1.09 -4.72 -11.05
C VAL A 20 -0.99 -3.47 -10.18
N TRP A 21 -1.35 -3.61 -8.92
CA TRP A 21 -1.19 -2.56 -7.92
C TRP A 21 -0.25 -3.05 -6.82
N ALA A 22 0.39 -2.10 -6.15
CA ALA A 22 1.21 -2.39 -4.98
C ALA A 22 1.19 -1.23 -4.00
N THR A 23 1.28 -1.56 -2.72
CA THR A 23 1.45 -0.62 -1.61
C THR A 23 2.45 -1.20 -0.61
N GLY A 24 3.04 -0.37 0.24
CA GLY A 24 4.09 -0.85 1.13
C GLY A 24 4.46 0.14 2.21
N PHE A 25 5.24 -0.35 3.16
CA PHE A 25 5.73 0.41 4.32
C PHE A 25 7.11 -0.09 4.74
N ASP A 26 7.81 0.72 5.54
CA ASP A 26 9.15 0.42 6.03
C ASP A 26 9.12 0.16 7.54
N THR A 27 10.03 -0.68 8.02
CA THR A 27 10.31 -0.88 9.45
C THR A 27 11.77 -0.57 9.77
N ALA A 28 12.04 -0.19 11.01
CA ALA A 28 13.38 0.17 11.46
C ALA A 28 14.29 -1.07 11.55
N GLY A 29 15.55 -0.91 11.14
CA GLY A 29 16.56 -1.97 11.23
C GLY A 29 16.49 -2.97 10.07
N GLU A 30 17.58 -3.69 9.85
CA GLU A 30 17.59 -4.79 8.90
C GLU A 30 17.12 -6.09 9.55
N ALA A 31 16.68 -7.07 8.75
CA ALA A 31 16.24 -8.37 9.26
C ALA A 31 17.39 -9.19 9.88
N GLY A 32 18.65 -8.87 9.55
CA GLY A 32 19.85 -9.56 10.03
C GLY A 32 20.09 -10.94 9.39
N ASN A 33 19.04 -11.72 9.11
CA ASN A 33 19.14 -13.00 8.42
C ASN A 33 17.83 -13.35 7.66
N GLN A 34 17.90 -14.35 6.78
CA GLN A 34 16.78 -14.74 5.92
C GLN A 34 15.58 -15.26 6.72
N ALA A 35 15.78 -16.05 7.77
CA ALA A 35 14.70 -16.63 8.56
C ALA A 35 13.86 -15.56 9.28
N THR A 36 14.52 -14.50 9.79
CA THR A 36 13.83 -13.34 10.38
C THR A 36 13.01 -12.58 9.33
N LEU A 37 13.56 -12.38 8.12
CA LEU A 37 12.80 -11.74 7.03
C LEU A 37 11.60 -12.59 6.59
N ASP A 38 11.78 -13.91 6.45
CA ASP A 38 10.71 -14.84 6.08
C ASP A 38 9.60 -14.84 7.13
N ALA A 39 9.94 -14.86 8.41
CA ALA A 39 8.96 -14.79 9.49
C ALA A 39 8.15 -13.49 9.44
N ALA A 40 8.81 -12.35 9.23
CA ALA A 40 8.15 -11.06 9.12
C ALA A 40 7.21 -10.97 7.90
N VAL A 41 7.64 -11.48 6.73
CA VAL A 41 6.82 -11.49 5.51
C VAL A 41 5.62 -12.44 5.64
N ASN A 42 5.84 -13.63 6.21
CA ASN A 42 4.75 -14.58 6.47
C ASN A 42 3.74 -14.02 7.48
N ALA A 43 4.19 -13.36 8.55
CA ALA A 43 3.30 -12.77 9.55
C ALA A 43 2.37 -11.69 8.94
N VAL A 44 2.88 -10.88 8.01
CA VAL A 44 2.04 -9.92 7.27
C VAL A 44 1.06 -10.64 6.35
N ALA A 45 1.52 -11.65 5.59
CA ALA A 45 0.64 -12.41 4.69
C ALA A 45 -0.49 -13.13 5.45
N ASP A 46 -0.15 -13.82 6.53
CA ASP A 46 -1.09 -14.54 7.39
C ASP A 46 -2.05 -13.57 8.09
N GLY A 47 -1.56 -12.44 8.57
CA GLY A 47 -2.39 -11.42 9.23
C GLY A 47 -3.35 -10.69 8.29
N ILE A 48 -3.02 -10.57 7.00
CA ILE A 48 -3.96 -10.09 5.97
C ILE A 48 -5.07 -11.11 5.72
N LEU A 49 -4.74 -12.40 5.72
CA LEU A 49 -5.71 -13.48 5.50
C LEU A 49 -6.58 -13.76 6.73
N ALA A 50 -6.04 -13.53 7.93
CA ALA A 50 -6.78 -13.64 9.18
C ALA A 50 -7.91 -12.61 9.25
N THR A 51 -8.99 -12.93 9.96
CA THR A 51 -10.06 -11.96 10.24
C THR A 51 -9.52 -10.76 11.02
N GLY A 52 -9.97 -9.54 10.71
CA GLY A 52 -9.49 -8.33 11.38
C GLY A 52 -9.74 -7.06 10.58
N ALA A 53 -9.24 -5.93 11.09
CA ALA A 53 -9.32 -4.64 10.42
C ALA A 53 -8.50 -4.57 9.13
N ALA A 54 -7.29 -5.15 9.09
CA ALA A 54 -6.45 -5.19 7.88
C ALA A 54 -7.14 -5.99 6.76
N HIS A 55 -7.68 -7.17 7.10
CA HIS A 55 -8.50 -7.97 6.20
C HIS A 55 -9.73 -7.20 5.72
N THR A 56 -10.53 -6.65 6.64
CA THR A 56 -11.75 -5.90 6.32
C THR A 56 -11.46 -4.70 5.41
N MET A 57 -10.38 -3.97 5.69
CA MET A 57 -9.93 -2.88 4.84
C MET A 57 -9.61 -3.39 3.44
N PHE A 58 -8.76 -4.41 3.30
CA PHE A 58 -8.36 -4.91 1.98
C PHE A 58 -9.52 -5.48 1.17
N THR A 59 -10.44 -6.21 1.79
CA THR A 59 -11.63 -6.73 1.09
C THR A 59 -12.55 -5.59 0.62
N LEU A 60 -12.73 -4.53 1.41
CA LEU A 60 -13.63 -3.42 1.03
C LEU A 60 -13.02 -2.46 0.02
N VAL A 61 -11.71 -2.20 0.08
CA VAL A 61 -11.07 -1.23 -0.82
C VAL A 61 -10.94 -1.75 -2.26
N MET A 62 -10.97 -3.07 -2.42
CA MET A 62 -10.93 -3.78 -3.70
C MET A 62 -12.33 -4.24 -4.11
N ASN A 63 -12.66 -4.09 -5.38
CA ASN A 63 -13.86 -4.73 -5.93
C ASN A 63 -13.65 -6.25 -6.12
N ALA A 64 -14.72 -6.99 -6.39
CA ALA A 64 -14.68 -8.45 -6.56
C ALA A 64 -13.78 -8.96 -7.71
N GLY A 65 -13.37 -8.08 -8.63
CA GLY A 65 -12.46 -8.41 -9.73
C GLY A 65 -10.97 -8.24 -9.38
N GLN A 66 -10.65 -7.78 -8.17
CA GLN A 66 -9.30 -7.55 -7.69
C GLN A 66 -8.93 -8.52 -6.57
N SER A 67 -7.63 -8.76 -6.42
CA SER A 67 -7.10 -9.57 -5.32
C SER A 67 -5.70 -9.14 -4.92
N ILE A 68 -5.35 -9.37 -3.66
CA ILE A 68 -3.96 -9.50 -3.25
C ILE A 68 -3.45 -10.85 -3.74
N THR A 69 -2.19 -10.89 -4.17
CA THR A 69 -1.54 -12.14 -4.60
C THR A 69 -0.29 -12.47 -3.81
N GLN A 70 0.43 -11.45 -3.33
CA GLN A 70 1.75 -11.66 -2.73
C GLN A 70 2.15 -10.54 -1.78
N VAL A 71 2.82 -10.91 -0.69
CA VAL A 71 3.60 -10.01 0.16
C VAL A 71 5.09 -10.28 -0.10
N THR A 72 5.87 -9.23 -0.30
CA THR A 72 7.31 -9.30 -0.54
C THR A 72 8.04 -8.43 0.47
N GLY A 73 9.11 -8.93 1.06
CA GLY A 73 9.98 -8.20 1.97
C GLY A 73 11.37 -8.03 1.39
N TYR A 74 11.93 -6.83 1.54
CA TYR A 74 13.30 -6.50 1.14
C TYR A 74 14.04 -5.97 2.37
N SER A 75 15.11 -6.64 2.80
CA SER A 75 15.98 -6.12 3.84
C SER A 75 17.08 -5.28 3.20
N TYR A 76 17.42 -4.16 3.82
CA TYR A 76 18.54 -3.31 3.43
C TYR A 76 19.42 -3.03 4.64
N ALA A 77 20.70 -3.41 4.53
CA ALA A 77 21.74 -2.93 5.42
C ALA A 77 21.88 -1.41 5.35
N ALA A 78 22.46 -0.81 6.40
CA ALA A 78 22.78 0.61 6.40
C ALA A 78 23.67 0.95 5.20
N ASP A 79 23.37 2.07 4.55
CA ASP A 79 24.10 2.65 3.42
C ASP A 79 24.09 1.82 2.14
N SER A 80 23.33 0.72 2.13
CA SER A 80 23.12 -0.09 0.94
C SER A 80 21.96 0.43 0.08
N SER A 81 22.20 0.52 -1.21
CA SER A 81 21.15 0.76 -2.21
C SER A 81 20.46 -0.52 -2.69
N ALA A 82 21.10 -1.69 -2.51
CA ALA A 82 20.59 -2.99 -2.89
C ALA A 82 20.07 -3.75 -1.67
N ALA A 83 18.98 -4.49 -1.83
CA ALA A 83 18.49 -5.36 -0.76
C ALA A 83 19.51 -6.48 -0.53
N ASN A 84 19.89 -6.72 0.72
CA ASN A 84 20.78 -7.83 1.08
C ASN A 84 20.01 -9.15 1.24
N LEU A 85 18.70 -9.08 1.50
CA LEU A 85 17.82 -10.23 1.60
C LEU A 85 16.48 -9.93 0.89
N LEU A 86 15.85 -10.98 0.37
CA LEU A 86 14.56 -10.94 -0.30
C LEU A 86 13.72 -12.12 0.20
N SER A 87 12.47 -11.87 0.54
CA SER A 87 11.49 -12.90 0.87
C SER A 87 10.16 -12.59 0.22
N SER A 88 9.36 -13.64 -0.03
CA SER A 88 8.01 -13.48 -0.54
C SER A 88 7.10 -14.57 -0.01
N ALA A 89 5.86 -14.20 0.32
CA ALA A 89 4.81 -15.10 0.74
C ALA A 89 3.57 -14.92 -0.16
N THR A 90 2.98 -16.03 -0.58
CA THR A 90 1.69 -16.02 -1.28
C THR A 90 0.60 -15.54 -0.33
N CYS A 91 -0.21 -14.59 -0.77
CA CYS A 91 -1.31 -14.05 0.01
C CYS A 91 -2.49 -13.81 -0.95
N ILE A 92 -3.45 -14.74 -0.97
CA ILE A 92 -4.60 -14.65 -1.88
C ILE A 92 -5.82 -14.15 -1.12
N LEU A 93 -6.12 -12.86 -1.25
CA LEU A 93 -7.31 -12.23 -0.68
C LEU A 93 -8.09 -11.53 -1.78
N GLY A 94 -9.31 -11.97 -2.06
CA GLY A 94 -10.21 -11.33 -3.02
C GLY A 94 -10.87 -10.08 -2.43
N GLY A 95 -11.13 -9.10 -3.29
CA GLY A 95 -11.98 -7.97 -2.95
C GLY A 95 -13.45 -8.38 -2.80
N SER A 96 -14.20 -7.58 -2.06
CA SER A 96 -15.64 -7.74 -1.82
C SER A 96 -16.38 -6.40 -1.88
N GLY A 97 -15.71 -5.31 -2.26
CA GLY A 97 -16.34 -4.01 -2.42
C GLY A 97 -17.29 -3.99 -3.62
N ASP A 98 -18.42 -3.32 -3.45
CA ASP A 98 -19.51 -3.27 -4.44
C ASP A 98 -19.33 -2.16 -5.49
N ALA A 99 -18.47 -1.18 -5.21
CA ALA A 99 -18.21 -0.11 -6.16
C ALA A 99 -17.33 -0.58 -7.33
N HIS A 100 -17.38 0.20 -8.41
CA HIS A 100 -16.64 -0.07 -9.65
C HIS A 100 -15.92 1.21 -10.10
N ASN A 101 -15.15 1.82 -9.19
CA ASN A 101 -14.35 2.98 -9.55
C ASN A 101 -13.25 2.57 -10.56
N PRO A 102 -12.75 3.50 -11.39
CA PRO A 102 -11.66 3.21 -12.32
C PRO A 102 -10.48 2.54 -11.61
N LEU A 103 -9.82 1.59 -12.27
CA LEU A 103 -8.80 0.74 -11.64
C LEU A 103 -7.62 1.52 -11.04
N GLN A 104 -7.34 2.71 -11.55
CA GLN A 104 -6.27 3.58 -11.06
C GLN A 104 -6.68 4.46 -9.87
N THR A 105 -7.93 4.38 -9.42
CA THR A 105 -8.45 5.14 -8.27
C THR A 105 -7.88 4.55 -7.01
N CYS A 106 -7.27 5.39 -6.18
CA CYS A 106 -6.69 5.00 -4.91
C CYS A 106 -7.17 5.89 -3.76
N VAL A 107 -7.02 5.38 -2.55
CA VAL A 107 -7.17 6.15 -1.31
C VAL A 107 -5.83 6.21 -0.61
N VAL A 108 -5.53 7.36 0.01
CA VAL A 108 -4.22 7.62 0.60
C VAL A 108 -4.30 7.53 2.12
N ALA A 109 -3.58 6.57 2.70
CA ALA A 109 -3.28 6.57 4.12
C ALA A 109 -1.95 7.30 4.35
N THR A 110 -2.03 8.45 5.02
CA THR A 110 -0.86 9.24 5.42
C THR A 110 -0.31 8.74 6.75
N LEU A 111 0.97 8.37 6.75
CA LEU A 111 1.74 7.94 7.91
C LEU A 111 2.45 9.15 8.50
N ARG A 112 2.13 9.53 9.73
CA ARG A 112 2.68 10.72 10.40
C ARG A 112 3.65 10.31 11.48
N THR A 113 4.65 11.15 11.70
CA THR A 113 5.68 10.98 12.72
C THR A 113 5.64 12.19 13.66
N ALA A 114 6.40 12.14 14.75
CA ALA A 114 6.53 13.28 15.67
C ALA A 114 7.29 14.48 15.04
N VAL A 115 7.96 14.29 13.90
CA VAL A 115 8.77 15.32 13.26
C VAL A 115 7.92 16.16 12.31
N PRO A 116 7.76 17.48 12.53
CA PRO A 116 6.94 18.35 11.68
C PRO A 116 7.68 18.69 10.37
N SER A 117 7.81 17.72 9.47
CA SER A 117 8.45 17.89 8.16
C SER A 117 7.71 17.13 7.08
N ARG A 118 7.70 17.66 5.84
CA ARG A 118 7.16 16.94 4.67
C ARG A 118 7.89 15.62 4.42
N ARG A 119 9.19 15.56 4.76
CA ARG A 119 10.04 14.37 4.57
C ARG A 119 9.81 13.29 5.62
N ALA A 120 9.15 13.63 6.71
CA ALA A 120 8.82 12.73 7.81
C ALA A 120 7.33 12.32 7.77
N ARG A 121 6.72 12.40 6.58
CA ARG A 121 5.35 11.94 6.31
C ARG A 121 5.39 10.90 5.19
N GLY A 122 4.96 9.69 5.50
CA GLY A 122 4.80 8.60 4.54
C GLY A 122 3.41 8.60 3.94
N ARG A 123 3.24 7.90 2.81
CA ARG A 123 1.93 7.69 2.18
C ARG A 123 1.86 6.27 1.65
N MET A 124 0.80 5.57 2.02
CA MET A 124 0.39 4.32 1.39
C MET A 124 -0.75 4.63 0.44
N TYR A 125 -0.64 4.18 -0.80
CA TYR A 125 -1.69 4.30 -1.81
C TYR A 125 -2.37 2.95 -1.91
N LEU A 126 -3.58 2.85 -1.37
CA LEU A 126 -4.38 1.64 -1.40
C LEU A 126 -5.32 1.72 -2.60
N PRO A 127 -5.66 0.60 -3.26
CA PRO A 127 -6.76 0.58 -4.24
C PRO A 127 -8.01 1.24 -3.63
N CYS A 128 -8.85 1.83 -4.45
CA CYS A 128 -10.15 2.35 -4.03
C CYS A 128 -11.17 2.06 -5.13
N THR A 129 -11.16 0.83 -5.62
CA THR A 129 -12.05 0.38 -6.68
C THR A 129 -13.39 -0.09 -6.13
N GLY A 130 -13.39 -0.69 -4.93
CA GLY A 130 -14.55 -1.30 -4.28
C GLY A 130 -15.32 -0.39 -3.32
N MET A 131 -14.81 0.81 -3.02
CA MET A 131 -15.47 1.74 -2.09
C MET A 131 -16.43 2.70 -2.78
N THR A 132 -17.65 2.80 -2.27
CA THR A 132 -18.66 3.74 -2.77
C THR A 132 -18.30 5.18 -2.38
N LEU A 133 -18.37 6.10 -3.34
CA LEU A 133 -18.27 7.54 -3.09
C LEU A 133 -19.67 8.11 -2.82
N GLY A 134 -19.76 9.07 -1.90
CA GLY A 134 -20.98 9.82 -1.65
C GLY A 134 -21.39 10.69 -2.84
N ALA A 135 -22.56 11.33 -2.74
CA ALA A 135 -23.06 12.27 -3.75
C ALA A 135 -22.14 13.50 -3.93
N ASP A 136 -21.32 13.79 -2.93
CA ASP A 136 -20.27 14.82 -2.92
C ASP A 136 -18.93 14.33 -3.52
N ALA A 137 -18.89 13.08 -4.01
CA ALA A 137 -17.70 12.40 -4.55
C ALA A 137 -16.58 12.16 -3.51
N PHE A 138 -16.90 12.13 -2.21
CA PHE A 138 -15.96 11.77 -1.14
C PHE A 138 -16.33 10.43 -0.48
N LEU A 139 -15.34 9.81 0.15
CA LEU A 139 -15.56 8.71 1.08
C LEU A 139 -16.22 9.22 2.36
N SER A 140 -17.11 8.40 2.92
CA SER A 140 -17.69 8.65 4.24
C SER A 140 -16.64 8.54 5.36
N SER A 141 -16.92 9.14 6.52
CA SER A 141 -16.05 9.00 7.70
C SER A 141 -15.86 7.54 8.10
N ALA A 142 -16.93 6.73 8.07
CA ALA A 142 -16.87 5.30 8.38
C ALA A 142 -15.89 4.54 7.47
N GLN A 143 -15.85 4.88 6.18
CA GLN A 143 -14.90 4.30 5.24
C GLN A 143 -13.46 4.73 5.53
N THR A 144 -13.23 6.00 5.86
CA THR A 144 -11.89 6.46 6.26
C THR A 144 -11.43 5.84 7.59
N ASP A 145 -12.34 5.60 8.53
CA ASP A 145 -12.05 4.96 9.81
C ASP A 145 -11.62 3.49 9.62
N ILE A 146 -12.28 2.76 8.70
CA ILE A 146 -11.90 1.40 8.30
C ILE A 146 -10.47 1.39 7.74
N ILE A 147 -10.12 2.36 6.89
CA ILE A 147 -8.77 2.45 6.31
C ILE A 147 -7.73 2.73 7.41
N VAL A 148 -8.01 3.67 8.32
CA VAL A 148 -7.09 3.98 9.43
C VAL A 148 -6.87 2.77 10.32
N ALA A 149 -7.95 2.09 10.75
CA ALA A 149 -7.87 0.90 11.58
C ALA A 149 -7.16 -0.27 10.87
N GLY A 150 -7.43 -0.45 9.57
CA GLY A 150 -6.80 -1.49 8.77
C GLY A 150 -5.30 -1.28 8.58
N VAL A 151 -4.87 -0.04 8.28
CA VAL A 151 -3.45 0.31 8.19
C VAL A 151 -2.78 0.20 9.56
N GLN A 152 -3.45 0.61 10.64
CA GLN A 152 -2.89 0.48 11.99
C GLN A 152 -2.60 -0.99 12.33
N GLN A 153 -3.56 -1.89 12.10
CA GLN A 153 -3.34 -3.32 12.33
C GLN A 153 -2.25 -3.86 11.39
N LEU A 154 -2.28 -3.50 10.11
CA LEU A 154 -1.31 -3.94 9.10
C LEU A 154 0.14 -3.65 9.52
N LEU A 155 0.40 -2.44 10.04
CA LEU A 155 1.73 -2.05 10.48
C LEU A 155 2.21 -2.85 11.70
N GLY A 156 1.30 -3.38 12.52
CA GLY A 156 1.61 -4.20 13.69
C GLY A 156 1.72 -5.71 13.43
N LEU A 157 1.41 -6.20 12.22
CA LEU A 157 1.37 -7.64 11.94
C LEU A 157 2.72 -8.36 12.07
N GLN A 158 3.84 -7.62 12.02
CA GLN A 158 5.20 -8.19 12.17
C GLN A 158 5.59 -8.42 13.64
N GLY A 159 4.76 -8.02 14.61
CA GLY A 159 4.99 -8.15 16.05
C GLY A 159 5.34 -6.83 16.74
N ASP A 160 5.16 -6.81 18.05
CA ASP A 160 5.23 -5.59 18.88
C ASP A 160 6.63 -4.95 18.95
N ASP A 161 7.68 -5.75 18.75
CA ASP A 161 9.08 -5.27 18.77
C ASP A 161 9.52 -4.65 17.42
N VAL A 162 8.69 -4.76 16.37
CA VAL A 162 8.98 -4.22 15.04
C VAL A 162 8.41 -2.81 14.93
N ILE A 163 9.28 -1.82 14.73
CA ILE A 163 8.89 -0.40 14.70
C ILE A 163 8.64 0.05 13.26
N PRO A 164 7.39 0.38 12.86
CA PRO A 164 7.10 0.95 11.55
C PRO A 164 7.61 2.39 11.46
N VAL A 165 8.22 2.74 10.32
CA VAL A 165 8.90 4.02 10.14
C VAL A 165 8.56 4.68 8.80
N VAL A 166 8.66 6.01 8.78
CA VAL A 166 8.80 6.77 7.55
C VAL A 166 10.28 6.97 7.27
N LEU A 167 10.75 6.37 6.18
CA LEU A 167 12.12 6.52 5.72
C LEU A 167 12.27 7.74 4.79
N SER A 168 13.33 8.51 4.98
CA SER A 168 13.74 9.56 4.05
C SER A 168 15.17 9.33 3.59
N SER A 169 15.35 8.97 2.31
CA SER A 169 16.68 8.84 1.68
C SER A 169 17.39 10.19 1.54
N VAL A 170 16.62 11.27 1.29
CA VAL A 170 17.15 12.63 1.19
C VAL A 170 17.52 13.20 2.56
N GLY A 171 16.71 12.89 3.58
CA GLY A 171 16.94 13.34 4.96
C GLY A 171 17.88 12.44 5.76
N ASN A 172 18.27 11.28 5.23
CA ASN A 172 18.96 10.21 5.96
C ASN A 172 18.34 9.96 7.34
N SER A 173 17.02 9.75 7.37
CA SER A 173 16.26 9.65 8.62
C SER A 173 15.27 8.50 8.57
N SER A 174 15.16 7.81 9.70
CA SER A 174 14.12 6.81 9.97
C SER A 174 13.30 7.30 11.16
N ASN A 175 12.04 7.64 10.92
CA ASN A 175 11.19 8.28 11.93
C ASN A 175 10.01 7.35 12.25
N PRO A 176 9.85 6.91 13.52
CA PRO A 176 8.71 6.09 13.93
C PRO A 176 7.37 6.74 13.59
N ILE A 177 6.45 5.94 13.09
CA ILE A 177 5.08 6.35 12.81
C ILE A 177 4.35 6.50 14.15
N THR A 178 3.71 7.64 14.37
CA THR A 178 2.98 7.97 15.60
C THR A 178 1.48 8.13 15.38
N SER A 179 1.04 8.37 14.16
CA SER A 179 -0.39 8.42 13.81
C SER A 179 -0.63 8.14 12.34
N ILE A 180 -1.84 7.70 12.03
CA ILE A 180 -2.31 7.39 10.69
C ILE A 180 -3.56 8.25 10.42
N THR A 181 -3.67 8.78 9.21
CA THR A 181 -4.89 9.45 8.75
C THR A 181 -5.19 9.04 7.32
N ALA A 182 -6.45 8.82 6.98
CA ALA A 182 -6.88 8.62 5.60
C ALA A 182 -7.51 9.91 5.04
N ASP A 183 -7.18 10.23 3.80
CA ASP A 183 -7.89 11.29 3.07
C ASP A 183 -9.23 10.74 2.57
N ASN A 184 -10.32 11.51 2.71
CA ASN A 184 -11.63 11.13 2.20
C ASN A 184 -11.78 11.35 0.68
N ARG A 185 -10.85 12.08 0.08
CA ARG A 185 -10.77 12.30 -1.36
C ARG A 185 -9.95 11.18 -2.00
N THR A 186 -10.46 10.62 -3.08
CA THR A 186 -9.69 9.68 -3.89
C THR A 186 -8.58 10.39 -4.69
N ASP A 187 -7.50 9.67 -4.93
CA ASP A 187 -6.37 10.07 -5.76
C ASP A 187 -6.20 9.06 -6.91
N VAL A 188 -5.21 9.27 -7.78
CA VAL A 188 -4.93 8.39 -8.92
C VAL A 188 -3.51 7.85 -8.84
N GLN A 189 -3.36 6.53 -8.95
CA GLN A 189 -2.06 5.86 -8.92
C GLN A 189 -1.40 5.77 -10.32
N ARG A 190 -1.30 6.90 -11.03
CA ARG A 190 -0.85 6.94 -12.45
C ARG A 190 0.55 6.35 -12.71
N ARG A 191 1.45 6.36 -11.73
CA ARG A 191 2.83 5.85 -11.90
C ARG A 191 2.92 4.32 -11.99
N ARG A 192 1.81 3.59 -11.78
CA ARG A 192 1.75 2.12 -11.84
C ARG A 192 0.78 1.58 -12.90
N ALA A 193 0.23 2.47 -13.75
CA ALA A 193 -0.55 2.06 -14.91
C ALA A 193 0.30 1.16 -15.82
N ASN A 194 -0.02 -0.13 -15.82
CA ASN A 194 0.79 -1.15 -16.46
C ASN A 194 0.55 -1.14 -17.98
N LYS A 195 1.09 -0.14 -18.70
CA LYS A 195 1.08 0.00 -20.17
C LYS A 195 -0.26 -0.36 -20.87
N GLN A 196 -1.41 -0.20 -20.19
CA GLN A 196 -2.70 -0.48 -20.79
C GLN A 196 -2.89 0.48 -21.97
N LEU A 197 -2.98 -0.08 -23.17
CA LEU A 197 -3.25 0.68 -24.38
C LEU A 197 -4.74 0.98 -24.42
N ALA A 198 -5.09 2.25 -24.56
CA ALA A 198 -6.46 2.62 -24.86
C ALA A 198 -6.82 2.09 -26.26
N THR A 199 -7.96 1.43 -26.39
CA THR A 199 -8.50 1.05 -27.70
C THR A 199 -9.15 2.28 -28.34
N HIS A 200 -8.54 2.82 -29.40
CA HIS A 200 -9.14 3.89 -30.20
C HIS A 200 -10.10 3.30 -31.23
N THR A 201 -11.41 3.51 -31.07
CA THR A 201 -12.43 2.91 -31.95
C THR A 201 -13.05 3.88 -32.95
N SER A 202 -12.79 5.19 -32.82
CA SER A 202 -13.33 6.19 -33.74
C SER A 202 -12.40 7.39 -33.89
N THR A 203 -12.37 7.95 -35.10
CA THR A 203 -11.74 9.23 -35.41
C THR A 203 -12.72 10.03 -36.26
N ALA A 204 -12.80 11.33 -36.00
CA ALA A 204 -13.57 12.27 -36.81
C ALA A 204 -12.63 13.36 -37.29
N PRO A 205 -12.73 13.82 -38.56
CA PRO A 205 -11.95 14.94 -39.05
C PRO A 205 -12.33 16.22 -38.29
N TYR A 206 -11.33 17.05 -37.97
CA TYR A 206 -11.50 18.41 -37.45
C TYR A 206 -10.67 19.39 -38.29
N PRO A 207 -11.27 20.45 -38.87
CA PRO A 207 -12.67 20.85 -38.72
C PRO A 207 -13.66 19.83 -39.34
N PRO A 208 -14.95 19.85 -38.92
CA PRO A 208 -15.98 19.02 -39.55
C PRO A 208 -16.04 19.33 -41.05
N ALA A 209 -16.21 18.29 -41.89
CA ALA A 209 -16.42 18.45 -43.33
C ALA A 209 -17.76 19.12 -43.64
#